data_AF-A0A7Y3KZZ0-F1
#
_entry.id   AF-A0A7Y3KZZ0-F1
#
_cell.length_a   1.000
_cell.length_b   1.000
_cell.length_c   1.000
_cell.angle_alpha   90.00
_cell.angle_beta   90.00
_cell.angle_gamma   90.00
#
_symmetry.space_group_name_H-M   'P 1'
#
loop_
_entity.id
_entity.type
_entity.pdbx_description
1 polymer ?
#
loop_
_entity_poly.entity_id
_entity_poly.type
_entity_poly.pdbx_seq_one_letter_code
_entity_poly.pdbx_strand_id
1 'polypeptide(L)' 'MAEKCDKPALTFRQQAELLEKRGLAIADRAAAEAMLADTNYYRLSAYGVPFRRERDVFLPGATFENVRALV' A
#
# COMPACT_ATOMS: atom_id res chain seq x y z
N MET A 1 -9.32 -12.77 -30.13
CA MET A 1 -8.09 -13.00 -29.35
C MET A 1 -8.16 -12.15 -28.10
N ALA A 2 -8.16 -12.73 -26.90
CA ALA A 2 -8.23 -11.97 -25.64
C ALA A 2 -6.81 -11.58 -25.21
N GLU A 3 -6.49 -10.30 -25.31
CA GLU A 3 -5.23 -9.72 -24.87
C GLU A 3 -5.18 -9.74 -23.34
N LYS A 4 -4.53 -10.79 -22.79
CA LYS A 4 -4.28 -10.94 -21.36
C LYS A 4 -3.13 -10.00 -20.96
N CYS A 5 -3.40 -9.07 -20.04
CA CYS A 5 -2.36 -8.38 -19.29
C CYS A 5 -1.58 -9.40 -18.44
N ASP A 6 -0.42 -9.81 -18.92
CA ASP A 6 0.52 -10.74 -18.26
C ASP A 6 1.32 -10.02 -17.15
N LYS A 7 0.63 -9.49 -16.15
CA LYS A 7 1.17 -9.24 -14.80
C LYS A 7 0.04 -9.57 -13.84
N PRO A 8 0.15 -10.64 -13.03
CA PRO A 8 -0.89 -10.92 -12.04
C PRO A 8 -1.02 -9.67 -11.16
N ALA A 9 -2.25 -9.18 -10.99
CA ALA A 9 -2.51 -8.14 -10.01
C ALA A 9 -1.92 -8.61 -8.68
N LEU A 10 -1.00 -7.81 -8.11
CA LEU A 10 -0.40 -8.12 -6.82
C LEU A 10 -1.55 -8.35 -5.84
N THR A 11 -1.55 -9.49 -5.16
CA THR A 11 -2.54 -9.78 -4.11
C THR A 11 -2.43 -8.73 -3.01
N PHE A 12 -3.50 -8.51 -2.24
CA PHE A 12 -3.49 -7.54 -1.13
C PHE A 12 -2.32 -7.76 -0.16
N ARG A 13 -2.01 -9.03 0.10
CA ARG A 13 -0.82 -9.41 0.85
C ARG A 13 0.46 -8.88 0.23
N GLN A 14 0.68 -9.13 -1.07
CA GLN A 14 1.88 -8.67 -1.78
C GLN A 14 1.97 -7.14 -1.84
N GLN A 15 0.83 -6.46 -1.95
CA GLN A 15 0.76 -5.00 -1.88
C GLN A 15 1.17 -4.49 -0.48
N ALA A 16 0.71 -5.14 0.60
CA ALA A 16 1.14 -4.83 1.95
C ALA A 16 2.66 -5.07 2.14
N GLU A 17 3.18 -6.21 1.68
CA GLU A 17 4.63 -6.49 1.77
C GLU A 17 5.46 -5.46 0.99
N LEU A 18 4.94 -4.99 -0.16
CA LEU A 18 5.58 -3.96 -0.96
C LEU A 18 5.63 -2.62 -0.22
N LEU A 19 4.56 -2.26 0.49
CA LEU A 19 4.51 -1.04 1.30
C LEU A 19 5.48 -1.13 2.48
N GLU A 20 5.56 -2.28 3.16
CA GLU A 20 6.55 -2.53 4.22
C GLU A 20 7.98 -2.39 3.69
N LYS A 21 8.28 -2.99 2.53
CA LYS A 21 9.60 -2.85 1.89
C LYS A 21 9.96 -1.42 1.53
N ARG A 22 8.96 -0.58 1.23
CA ARG A 22 9.15 0.85 0.96
C ARG A 22 9.33 1.68 2.24
N GLY A 23 9.18 1.07 3.43
CA GLY A 23 9.36 1.73 4.71
C GLY A 23 8.07 2.09 5.45
N LEU A 24 6.90 1.64 4.96
CA LEU A 24 5.64 1.82 5.67
C LEU A 24 5.49 0.75 6.76
N ALA A 25 5.49 1.13 8.02
CA ALA A 25 5.32 0.17 9.11
C ALA A 25 3.86 -0.32 9.17
N ILE A 26 3.64 -1.62 8.96
CA ILE A 26 2.34 -2.26 9.08
C ILE A 26 2.30 -3.05 10.39
N ALA A 27 1.59 -2.57 11.40
CA ALA A 27 1.42 -3.28 12.66
C ALA A 27 0.44 -4.46 12.52
N ASP A 28 -0.66 -4.24 11.79
CA ASP A 28 -1.69 -5.26 11.57
C ASP A 28 -1.85 -5.52 10.06
N ARG A 29 -1.32 -6.66 9.62
CA ARG A 29 -1.35 -7.06 8.21
C ARG A 29 -2.76 -7.36 7.73
N ALA A 30 -3.63 -7.91 8.58
CA ALA A 30 -5.00 -8.22 8.21
C ALA A 30 -5.80 -6.93 7.99
N ALA A 31 -5.61 -5.91 8.84
CA ALA A 31 -6.17 -4.59 8.65
C ALA A 31 -5.66 -3.93 7.36
N ALA A 32 -4.37 -4.10 7.04
CA ALA A 32 -3.81 -3.60 5.80
C ALA A 32 -4.41 -4.27 4.56
N GLU A 33 -4.56 -5.58 4.57
CA GLU A 33 -5.19 -6.34 3.49
C GLU A 33 -6.66 -5.96 3.31
N ALA A 34 -7.42 -5.85 4.40
CA ALA A 34 -8.83 -5.46 4.36
C ALA A 34 -9.03 -4.05 3.79
N MET A 35 -8.19 -3.10 4.19
CA MET A 35 -8.26 -1.73 3.68
C MET A 35 -7.76 -1.62 2.23
N LEU A 36 -6.76 -2.42 1.84
CA LEU A 36 -6.35 -2.54 0.43
C LEU A 36 -7.47 -3.11 -0.44
N ALA A 37 -8.28 -4.02 0.10
CA ALA A 37 -9.47 -4.55 -0.55
C ALA A 37 -10.59 -3.51 -0.67
N ASP A 38 -10.77 -2.64 0.34
CA ASP A 38 -11.79 -1.59 0.37
C ASP A 38 -11.42 -0.37 -0.50
N THR A 39 -10.26 0.23 -0.24
CA THR A 39 -9.85 1.52 -0.81
C THR A 39 -9.12 1.39 -2.16
N ASN A 40 -8.58 0.20 -2.46
CA ASN A 40 -7.72 -0.12 -3.61
C ASN A 40 -6.30 0.52 -3.51
N TYR A 41 -5.27 -0.26 -3.82
CA TYR A 41 -3.84 0.12 -3.69
C TYR A 41 -3.49 1.45 -4.35
N TYR A 42 -4.11 1.78 -5.48
CA TYR A 42 -3.83 3.03 -6.18
C TYR A 42 -4.25 4.27 -5.37
N ARG A 43 -5.40 4.22 -4.68
CA ARG A 43 -5.83 5.32 -3.81
C ARG A 43 -4.99 5.38 -2.55
N LEU A 44 -4.76 4.23 -1.91
CA LEU A 44 -3.89 4.15 -0.73
C LEU A 44 -2.51 4.78 -1.00
N SER A 45 -1.93 4.48 -2.16
CA SER A 45 -0.66 5.08 -2.59
C SER A 45 -0.77 6.61 -2.64
N ALA A 46 -1.84 7.17 -3.21
CA ALA A 46 -2.04 8.62 -3.23
C ALA A 46 -2.09 9.24 -1.82
N TYR A 47 -2.77 8.61 -0.86
CA TYR A 47 -2.78 9.05 0.54
C TYR A 47 -1.42 8.87 1.25
N GLY A 48 -0.60 7.94 0.76
CA GLY A 48 0.77 7.75 1.22
C GLY A 48 1.77 8.80 0.71
N VAL A 49 1.41 9.65 -0.27
CA VAL A 49 2.28 10.72 -0.82
C VAL A 49 2.84 11.66 0.26
N PRO A 50 2.04 12.25 1.17
CA PRO A 50 2.57 13.11 2.24
C PRO A 50 3.52 12.39 3.20
N PHE A 51 3.39 11.07 3.32
CA PHE A 51 4.24 10.24 4.17
C PHE A 51 5.45 9.66 3.43
N ARG A 52 5.65 10.02 2.16
CA ARG A 52 6.79 9.59 1.36
C ARG A 52 7.94 10.58 1.46
N ARG A 53 9.13 10.06 1.76
CA ARG A 53 10.40 10.77 1.66
C ARG A 53 10.85 10.88 0.21
N GLU A 54 10.64 9.81 -0.55
CA GLU A 54 11.03 9.68 -1.95
C GLU A 54 9.98 8.88 -2.72
N ARG A 55 10.10 8.77 -4.05
CA ARG A 55 9.07 8.18 -4.93
C ARG A 55 8.54 6.82 -4.45
N ASP A 56 9.46 5.99 -3.93
CA ASP A 56 9.21 4.64 -3.44
C ASP A 56 9.71 4.44 -1.99
N VAL A 57 9.98 5.52 -1.24
CA VAL A 57 10.49 5.45 0.13
C VAL A 57 9.61 6.24 1.07
N PHE A 58 9.06 5.59 2.09
CA PHE A 58 8.29 6.23 3.16
C PHE A 58 9.20 6.91 4.19
N LEU A 59 8.65 7.91 4.87
CA LEU A 59 9.34 8.59 5.97
C LEU A 59 9.57 7.59 7.13
N PRO A 60 10.71 7.66 7.82
CA PRO A 60 10.95 6.86 9.01
C PRO A 60 9.88 7.22 10.07
N GLY A 61 9.09 6.24 10.48
CA GLY A 61 7.94 6.43 11.38
C GLY A 61 6.59 6.58 10.67
N ALA A 62 6.54 6.53 9.34
CA ALA A 62 5.28 6.40 8.62
C ALA A 62 4.67 5.02 8.90
N THR A 63 3.51 5.00 9.54
CA THR A 63 2.75 3.79 9.79
C THR A 63 1.58 3.69 8.84
N PHE A 64 1.14 2.47 8.59
CA PHE A 64 -0.09 2.20 7.85
C PHE A 64 -1.31 2.87 8.48
N GLU A 65 -1.36 2.95 9.82
CA GLU A 65 -2.42 3.64 10.54
C GLU A 65 -2.48 5.15 10.23
N ASN A 66 -1.33 5.80 10.01
CA ASN A 66 -1.31 7.21 9.60
C ASN A 66 -1.97 7.40 8.23
N VAL A 67 -1.74 6.46 7.30
CA VAL A 67 -2.39 6.47 5.98
C VAL A 67 -3.88 6.15 6.11
N ARG A 68 -4.25 5.20 6.98
CA ARG A 68 -5.64 4.86 7.28
C ARG A 68 -6.42 6.03 7.87
N ALA A 69 -5.78 6.88 8.67
CA ALA A 69 -6.43 8.07 9.24
C ALA A 69 -6.79 9.15 8.19
N LEU A 70 -6.27 9.05 6.96
CA LEU A 70 -6.54 10.00 5.87
C LEU A 70 -7.55 9.48 4.82
N VAL A 71 -7.95 8.22 4.93
CA VAL A 71 -8.95 7.55 4.08
C VAL A 71 -10.31 7.62 4.78
#